data_AF-A0A453SNX2-F1
#
_entry.id   AF-A0A453SNX2-F1
#
_cell.length_a   1.000
_cell.length_b   1.000
_cell.length_c   1.000
_cell.angle_alpha   90.00
_cell.angle_beta   90.00
_cell.angle_gamma   90.00
#
_symmetry.space_group_name_H-M   'P 1'
#
loop_
_entity.id
_entity.type
_entity.pdbx_description
1 polymer ?
#
loop_
_entity_poly.entity_id
_entity_poly.type
_entity_poly.pdbx_seq_one_letter_code
_entity_poly.pdbx_strand_id
1 'polypeptide(L)'
;PARAERPTGGGGRAAPGNAWAPSVAVHTPVKMKGLGLACLLLALVPQVVLGTHDVYIVTMVGDPVVSYTGGVEGFPATAADLDEEMDVTSEAVTSYSLHLRRHHEKLLDSLFVAGTYEKLYSYHHLINGFAVHMSSLQADFLRKAPGVKYVERDTKIQKLTTHTPQFLGLTTAVWPTGGGFDRAGEDVVIGFVDSGIYPEHPSFSTHRTDPYGPVPRYKGKCEIDPVTQRSFCNGKIVGAQHFAKAAIAAGAFNPDVEFASPLDGDGHGSHIAAIAAGNNGIPVRMHGYEFGKASGMAPRARIAVYKVLYRLFGGYVSDVVAAIDQAVQDGVDILNLSVGPNSPPTATRTTFLNPFDAALLSAVKAGVFVAQAAGNGGPFPKTLVSFSPWITTVAAGVDDRRYKNHLILGNGKRIAGLGVSRKFIWIFGAYCITRNILHL
;
A
#
# COMPACT_ATOMS: atom_id res chain seq x y z
N PRO A 1 -30.74 -60.38 15.50
CA PRO A 1 -29.28 -60.44 15.72
C PRO A 1 -28.72 -59.05 16.10
N ALA A 2 -28.63 -58.65 17.38
CA ALA A 2 -28.67 -59.37 18.66
C ALA A 2 -27.43 -60.21 19.02
N ARG A 3 -26.37 -59.52 19.50
CA ARG A 3 -25.28 -59.92 20.45
C ARG A 3 -24.19 -58.82 20.41
N ALA A 4 -23.55 -58.28 21.46
CA ALA A 4 -23.32 -58.68 22.87
C ALA A 4 -22.38 -59.90 23.01
N GLU A 5 -21.35 -59.96 23.87
CA GLU A 5 -21.20 -59.43 25.24
C GLU A 5 -19.73 -59.06 25.62
N ARG A 6 -19.46 -58.89 26.93
CA ARG A 6 -18.14 -58.75 27.62
C ARG A 6 -17.58 -60.18 27.97
N PRO A 7 -16.70 -60.49 28.99
CA PRO A 7 -16.00 -59.67 30.01
C PRO A 7 -14.58 -60.10 30.50
N THR A 8 -13.95 -59.22 31.34
CA THR A 8 -12.95 -59.48 32.45
C THR A 8 -11.66 -60.27 32.17
N GLY A 9 -10.53 -60.12 32.89
CA GLY A 9 -10.08 -59.32 34.06
C GLY A 9 -8.66 -59.83 34.48
N GLY A 10 -7.88 -59.30 35.44
CA GLY A 10 -7.99 -58.15 36.36
C GLY A 10 -6.81 -58.09 37.37
N GLY A 11 -6.74 -57.06 38.23
CA GLY A 11 -5.70 -56.82 39.27
C GLY A 11 -4.48 -56.01 38.77
N GLY A 12 -3.77 -55.19 39.56
CA GLY A 12 -3.88 -54.71 40.96
C GLY A 12 -2.65 -53.80 41.27
N ARG A 13 -2.52 -53.03 42.37
CA ARG A 13 -3.30 -52.82 43.61
C ARG A 13 -3.07 -51.40 44.18
N ALA A 14 -4.03 -50.91 44.99
CA ALA A 14 -3.87 -50.01 46.16
C ALA A 14 -3.46 -48.52 46.02
N ALA A 15 -3.93 -47.75 47.02
CA ALA A 15 -3.73 -46.33 47.36
C ALA A 15 -4.08 -46.21 48.90
N PRO A 16 -4.44 -45.07 49.54
CA PRO A 16 -4.34 -43.62 49.20
C PRO A 16 -3.79 -42.76 50.37
N GLY A 17 -3.90 -41.43 50.30
CA GLY A 17 -3.76 -40.49 51.44
C GLY A 17 -4.02 -39.03 51.03
N ASN A 18 -4.79 -38.23 51.79
CA ASN A 18 -5.27 -36.92 51.32
C ASN A 18 -5.65 -35.92 52.45
N ALA A 19 -5.62 -34.60 52.15
CA ALA A 19 -6.08 -33.43 52.94
C ALA A 19 -5.36 -33.14 54.29
N TRP A 20 -5.02 -31.89 54.66
CA TRP A 20 -5.91 -30.78 55.08
C TRP A 20 -5.23 -29.38 54.95
N ALA A 21 -5.94 -28.30 55.32
CA ALA A 21 -5.50 -26.88 55.33
C ALA A 21 -6.11 -26.15 56.57
N PRO A 22 -5.97 -24.83 56.82
CA PRO A 22 -5.24 -23.76 56.10
C PRO A 22 -4.45 -22.76 57.00
N SER A 23 -3.95 -21.67 56.39
CA SER A 23 -3.72 -20.32 56.96
C SER A 23 -2.79 -20.06 58.16
N VAL A 24 -1.84 -19.14 57.98
CA VAL A 24 -1.73 -17.84 58.70
C VAL A 24 -0.59 -17.01 58.06
N ALA A 25 -0.71 -15.68 58.07
CA ALA A 25 0.36 -14.75 57.70
C ALA A 25 0.45 -13.61 58.72
N VAL A 26 1.66 -13.12 59.01
CA VAL A 26 1.92 -11.77 59.57
C VAL A 26 3.43 -11.45 59.46
N HIS A 27 3.78 -10.16 59.39
CA HIS A 27 5.16 -9.67 59.23
C HIS A 27 6.00 -9.74 60.51
N THR A 28 7.33 -9.71 60.36
CA THR A 28 8.17 -8.62 60.93
C THR A 28 9.58 -8.59 60.29
N PRO A 29 10.25 -7.42 60.19
CA PRO A 29 11.62 -7.30 59.66
C PRO A 29 12.67 -7.07 60.76
N VAL A 30 13.98 -7.19 60.45
CA VAL A 30 15.04 -6.21 60.86
C VAL A 30 16.44 -6.55 60.27
N LYS A 31 17.27 -5.50 60.22
CA LYS A 31 18.57 -5.27 59.55
C LYS A 31 19.81 -6.10 59.98
N MET A 32 20.70 -6.28 58.98
CA MET A 32 22.18 -6.13 59.01
C MET A 32 23.07 -7.02 59.91
N LYS A 33 24.00 -7.75 59.26
CA LYS A 33 25.47 -7.47 59.24
C LYS A 33 26.20 -8.44 58.29
N GLY A 34 27.37 -8.05 57.80
CA GLY A 34 28.26 -8.92 57.01
C GLY A 34 28.97 -8.19 55.87
N LEU A 35 30.25 -7.87 56.06
CA LEU A 35 31.11 -7.33 54.99
C LEU A 35 31.75 -8.50 54.24
N GLY A 36 31.69 -8.51 52.91
CA GLY A 36 32.29 -9.55 52.07
C GLY A 36 32.92 -8.94 50.82
N LEU A 37 34.25 -8.95 50.75
CA LEU A 37 34.99 -8.42 49.61
C LEU A 37 34.99 -9.47 48.49
N ALA A 38 34.45 -9.13 47.31
CA ALA A 38 34.45 -9.98 46.13
C ALA A 38 34.84 -9.16 44.90
N CYS A 39 35.78 -9.67 44.11
CA CYS A 39 36.34 -8.93 42.97
C CYS A 39 35.33 -8.76 41.83
N LEU A 40 35.05 -7.52 41.43
CA LEU A 40 34.50 -7.27 40.10
C LEU A 40 35.59 -7.45 39.05
N LEU A 41 35.69 -8.67 38.52
CA LEU A 41 36.20 -8.89 37.17
C LEU A 41 35.19 -8.27 36.18
N LEU A 42 35.42 -7.01 35.82
CA LEU A 42 34.70 -6.36 34.72
C LEU A 42 35.09 -7.03 33.40
N ALA A 43 34.38 -8.10 33.06
CA ALA A 43 34.43 -8.69 31.74
C ALA A 43 33.97 -7.64 30.72
N LEU A 44 34.91 -7.16 29.91
CA LEU A 44 34.66 -6.33 28.74
C LEU A 44 33.97 -7.20 27.66
N VAL A 45 32.69 -7.48 27.87
CA VAL A 45 31.80 -7.97 26.83
C VAL A 45 31.75 -6.87 25.76
N PRO A 46 32.18 -7.14 24.52
CA PRO A 46 31.98 -6.16 23.45
C PRO A 46 30.48 -5.96 23.28
N GLN A 47 30.01 -4.73 23.49
CA GLN A 47 28.62 -4.40 23.19
C GLN A 47 28.42 -4.49 21.68
N VAL A 48 27.92 -5.65 21.22
CA VAL A 48 27.35 -5.79 19.89
C VAL A 48 26.13 -4.88 19.85
N VAL A 49 26.32 -3.67 19.31
CA VAL A 49 25.24 -2.72 19.08
C VAL A 49 24.36 -3.31 17.99
N LEU A 50 23.32 -4.04 18.40
CA LEU A 50 22.20 -4.47 17.57
C LEU A 50 21.39 -3.24 17.14
N GLY A 51 21.98 -2.43 16.26
CA GLY A 51 21.31 -1.33 15.61
C GLY A 51 20.18 -1.87 14.74
N THR A 52 18.96 -1.43 14.99
CA THR A 52 17.82 -1.70 14.13
C THR A 52 18.15 -1.27 12.71
N HIS A 53 18.08 -2.21 11.78
CA HIS A 53 18.24 -1.91 10.37
C HIS A 53 16.92 -1.36 9.84
N ASP A 54 16.99 -0.29 9.05
CA ASP A 54 15.86 0.43 8.48
C ASP A 54 16.01 0.46 6.95
N VAL A 55 14.89 0.67 6.24
CA VAL A 55 14.92 0.93 4.81
C VAL A 55 15.20 2.41 4.57
N TYR A 56 16.26 2.68 3.81
CA TYR A 56 16.64 4.00 3.35
C TYR A 56 16.55 4.10 1.84
N ILE A 57 16.10 5.25 1.33
CA ILE A 57 16.19 5.59 -0.09
C ILE A 57 17.33 6.60 -0.27
N VAL A 58 18.26 6.23 -1.14
CA VAL A 58 19.47 6.99 -1.47
C VAL A 58 19.27 7.60 -2.85
N THR A 59 19.40 8.92 -2.95
CA THR A 59 19.45 9.65 -4.23
C THR A 59 20.90 10.01 -4.53
N MET A 60 21.33 9.78 -5.76
CA MET A 60 22.69 10.05 -6.24
C MET A 60 22.81 11.43 -6.91
N VAL A 61 24.05 11.81 -7.22
CA VAL A 61 24.41 12.94 -8.09
C VAL A 61 24.53 12.45 -9.54
N GLY A 62 24.08 13.28 -10.49
CA GLY A 62 23.89 12.92 -11.90
C GLY A 62 22.41 12.68 -12.20
N ASP A 63 22.02 12.80 -13.47
CA ASP A 63 20.63 12.73 -13.88
C ASP A 63 20.13 11.28 -14.08
N PRO A 64 18.84 11.00 -13.83
CA PRO A 64 18.20 9.76 -14.27
C PRO A 64 17.98 9.74 -15.79
N VAL A 65 17.70 8.56 -16.36
CA VAL A 65 17.47 8.37 -17.80
C VAL A 65 16.50 9.40 -18.39
N VAL A 66 15.35 9.66 -17.74
CA VAL A 66 14.30 10.57 -18.25
C VAL A 66 14.72 12.05 -18.33
N SER A 67 15.87 12.43 -17.77
CA SER A 67 16.36 13.81 -17.82
C SER A 67 17.86 13.94 -18.11
N TYR A 68 18.52 12.86 -18.51
CA TYR A 68 19.95 12.88 -18.84
C TYR A 68 20.18 13.47 -20.24
N THR A 69 20.74 14.68 -20.29
CA THR A 69 21.00 15.45 -21.51
C THR A 69 22.38 15.20 -22.13
N GLY A 70 23.09 14.16 -21.69
CA GLY A 70 24.45 13.85 -22.12
C GLY A 70 25.53 14.35 -21.14
N GLY A 71 26.80 14.12 -21.48
CA GLY A 71 27.95 14.62 -20.72
C GLY A 71 28.74 13.57 -19.92
N VAL A 72 28.27 12.33 -19.83
CA VAL A 72 29.09 11.18 -19.38
C VAL A 72 29.74 10.54 -20.61
N GLU A 73 31.06 10.39 -20.58
CA GLU A 73 31.82 9.79 -21.69
C GLU A 73 31.33 8.36 -21.99
N GLY A 74 31.06 8.09 -23.28
CA GLY A 74 30.54 6.81 -23.76
C GLY A 74 29.02 6.63 -23.68
N PHE A 75 28.25 7.60 -23.17
CA PHE A 75 26.79 7.50 -23.05
C PHE A 75 26.06 8.68 -23.71
N PRO A 76 25.34 8.48 -24.83
CA PRO A 76 24.55 9.52 -25.47
C PRO A 76 23.37 9.97 -24.59
N ALA A 77 22.86 11.18 -24.85
CA ALA A 77 21.69 11.71 -24.15
C ALA A 77 20.46 10.79 -24.29
N THR A 78 19.61 10.77 -23.26
CA THR A 78 18.38 9.94 -23.19
C THR A 78 17.12 10.72 -22.82
N ALA A 79 17.24 12.00 -22.46
CA ALA A 79 16.09 12.88 -22.27
C ALA A 79 15.39 13.14 -23.61
N ALA A 80 14.07 12.95 -23.65
CA ALA A 80 13.20 13.46 -24.71
C ALA A 80 12.74 14.89 -24.40
N ASP A 81 12.36 15.66 -25.42
CA ASP A 81 11.67 16.93 -25.24
C ASP A 81 10.23 16.72 -24.74
N LEU A 82 9.62 17.76 -24.17
CA LEU A 82 8.31 17.68 -23.51
C LEU A 82 7.14 17.24 -24.42
N ASP A 83 7.34 17.30 -25.73
CA ASP A 83 6.34 16.97 -26.76
C ASP A 83 6.62 15.61 -27.44
N GLU A 84 7.66 14.87 -27.04
CA GLU A 84 8.05 13.57 -27.63
C GLU A 84 7.98 12.39 -26.64
N GLU A 85 7.52 11.23 -27.10
CA GLU A 85 7.37 10.00 -26.31
C GLU A 85 8.71 9.24 -26.25
N MET A 86 9.33 9.15 -25.08
CA MET A 86 10.68 8.58 -24.89
C MET A 86 10.74 7.07 -25.12
N ASP A 87 11.56 6.61 -26.08
CA ASP A 87 11.81 5.17 -26.30
C ASP A 87 12.67 4.54 -25.18
N VAL A 88 11.95 4.00 -24.19
CA VAL A 88 12.49 3.19 -23.08
C VAL A 88 13.25 1.93 -23.51
N THR A 89 13.14 1.50 -24.77
CA THR A 89 13.82 0.29 -25.29
C THR A 89 15.10 0.57 -26.08
N SER A 90 15.40 1.85 -26.34
CA SER A 90 16.57 2.26 -27.12
C SER A 90 17.90 1.82 -26.48
N GLU A 91 18.94 1.65 -27.30
CA GLU A 91 20.29 1.30 -26.84
C GLU A 91 20.88 2.40 -25.93
N ALA A 92 20.58 3.67 -26.22
CA ALA A 92 20.94 4.82 -25.38
C ALA A 92 20.36 4.68 -23.96
N VAL A 93 19.04 4.50 -23.84
CA VAL A 93 18.36 4.29 -22.56
C VAL A 93 18.89 3.06 -21.84
N THR A 94 19.01 1.94 -22.55
CA THR A 94 19.43 0.65 -21.96
C THR A 94 20.87 0.70 -21.43
N SER A 95 21.80 1.28 -22.19
CA SER A 95 23.21 1.41 -21.79
C SER A 95 23.41 2.38 -20.62
N TYR A 96 22.72 3.53 -20.61
CA TYR A 96 22.80 4.48 -19.50
C TYR A 96 22.12 3.96 -18.22
N SER A 97 20.98 3.27 -18.35
CA SER A 97 20.31 2.57 -17.25
C SER A 97 21.24 1.54 -16.57
N LEU A 98 21.97 0.75 -17.37
CA LEU A 98 22.99 -0.18 -16.89
C LEU A 98 24.21 0.52 -16.27
N HIS A 99 24.60 1.70 -16.76
CA HIS A 99 25.67 2.52 -16.16
C HIS A 99 25.30 2.97 -14.74
N LEU A 100 24.13 3.60 -14.58
CA LEU A 100 23.65 4.07 -13.26
C LEU A 100 23.56 2.91 -12.26
N ARG A 101 22.98 1.78 -12.68
CA ARG A 101 22.89 0.57 -11.83
C ARG A 101 24.26 0.09 -11.35
N ARG A 102 25.25 0.01 -12.23
CA ARG A 102 26.64 -0.39 -11.88
C ARG A 102 27.30 0.63 -10.95
N HIS A 103 26.97 1.91 -11.09
CA HIS A 103 27.45 2.97 -10.18
C HIS A 103 26.92 2.76 -8.75
N HIS A 104 25.63 2.42 -8.59
CA HIS A 104 25.03 2.12 -7.28
C HIS A 104 25.67 0.89 -6.61
N GLU A 105 25.93 -0.15 -7.40
CA GLU A 105 26.59 -1.39 -6.93
C GLU A 105 28.01 -1.05 -6.47
N LYS A 106 28.81 -0.40 -7.33
CA LYS A 106 30.18 0.03 -7.02
C LYS A 106 30.29 0.96 -5.80
N LEU A 107 29.33 1.87 -5.60
CA LEU A 107 29.33 2.75 -4.42
C LEU A 107 29.17 1.92 -3.14
N LEU A 108 28.15 1.06 -3.07
CA LEU A 108 27.88 0.25 -1.89
C LEU A 108 29.03 -0.71 -1.58
N ASP A 109 29.55 -1.39 -2.59
CA ASP A 109 30.72 -2.28 -2.48
C ASP A 109 32.01 -1.55 -2.04
N SER A 110 32.13 -0.25 -2.31
CA SER A 110 33.28 0.57 -1.89
C SER A 110 33.20 1.12 -0.46
N LEU A 111 31.99 1.18 0.11
CA LEU A 111 31.73 1.77 1.43
C LEU A 111 31.49 0.71 2.52
N PHE A 112 30.95 -0.45 2.16
CA PHE A 112 30.46 -1.43 3.12
C PHE A 112 30.85 -2.85 2.76
N VAL A 113 31.10 -3.68 3.77
CA VAL A 113 31.40 -5.10 3.59
C VAL A 113 30.14 -5.82 3.11
N ALA A 114 30.26 -6.67 2.07
CA ALA A 114 29.16 -7.47 1.55
C ALA A 114 28.47 -8.27 2.68
N GLY A 115 27.14 -8.26 2.70
CA GLY A 115 26.34 -8.88 3.77
C GLY A 115 26.11 -8.00 5.01
N THR A 116 26.69 -6.79 5.08
CA THR A 116 26.33 -5.79 6.11
C THR A 116 25.19 -4.85 5.68
N TYR A 117 24.69 -4.98 4.46
CA TYR A 117 23.59 -4.23 3.88
C TYR A 117 22.87 -5.10 2.83
N GLU A 118 21.63 -4.77 2.50
CA GLU A 118 20.90 -5.39 1.37
C GLU A 118 20.36 -4.30 0.43
N LYS A 119 20.78 -4.30 -0.85
CA LYS A 119 20.22 -3.38 -1.86
C LYS A 119 18.91 -3.95 -2.40
N LEU A 120 17.80 -3.31 -2.03
CA LEU A 120 16.44 -3.75 -2.31
C LEU A 120 16.04 -3.45 -3.76
N TYR A 121 16.35 -2.24 -4.21
CA TYR A 121 16.02 -1.72 -5.53
C TYR A 121 17.14 -0.80 -6.05
N SER A 122 17.27 -0.71 -7.37
CA SER A 122 18.09 0.29 -8.06
C SER A 122 17.19 1.08 -8.98
N TYR A 123 17.04 2.37 -8.74
CA TYR A 123 16.30 3.28 -9.61
C TYR A 123 17.27 3.86 -10.64
N HIS A 124 16.84 3.91 -11.89
CA HIS A 124 17.61 4.51 -12.98
C HIS A 124 16.73 5.29 -13.96
N HIS A 125 15.46 4.91 -14.13
CA HIS A 125 14.56 5.58 -15.07
C HIS A 125 14.06 6.93 -14.56
N LEU A 126 13.29 6.96 -13.46
CA LEU A 126 12.70 8.20 -12.92
C LEU A 126 13.59 8.92 -11.89
N ILE A 127 14.53 8.18 -11.28
CA ILE A 127 15.40 8.64 -10.18
C ILE A 127 16.76 7.97 -10.35
N ASN A 128 17.84 8.73 -10.18
CA ASN A 128 19.19 8.18 -10.06
C ASN A 128 19.44 7.83 -8.59
N GLY A 129 19.33 6.54 -8.22
CA GLY A 129 19.42 6.14 -6.81
C GLY A 129 19.09 4.68 -6.53
N PHE A 130 18.91 4.34 -5.25
CA PHE A 130 18.61 2.98 -4.81
C PHE A 130 17.90 2.95 -3.46
N ALA A 131 17.19 1.86 -3.16
CA ALA A 131 16.74 1.55 -1.81
C ALA A 131 17.65 0.49 -1.18
N VAL A 132 17.97 0.65 0.10
CA VAL A 132 18.89 -0.21 0.83
C VAL A 132 18.41 -0.41 2.26
N HIS A 133 18.45 -1.65 2.73
CA HIS A 133 18.24 -2.01 4.13
C HIS A 133 19.60 -2.05 4.84
N MET A 134 19.76 -1.25 5.88
CA MET A 134 21.03 -1.10 6.62
C MET A 134 20.83 -0.43 7.98
N SER A 135 21.85 -0.43 8.83
CA SER A 135 21.83 0.34 10.09
C SER A 135 21.84 1.86 9.84
N SER A 136 21.30 2.61 10.80
CA SER A 136 21.33 4.09 10.79
C SER A 136 22.75 4.66 10.73
N LEU A 137 23.74 3.98 11.31
CA LEU A 137 25.16 4.37 11.23
C LEU A 137 25.69 4.30 9.80
N GLN A 138 25.34 3.27 9.03
CA GLN A 138 25.71 3.16 7.62
C GLN A 138 25.00 4.22 6.76
N ALA A 139 23.74 4.55 7.07
CA ALA A 139 23.02 5.64 6.41
C ALA A 139 23.69 7.00 6.66
N ASP A 140 24.21 7.25 7.87
CA ASP A 140 25.00 8.44 8.21
C ASP A 140 26.42 8.45 7.65
N PHE A 141 26.93 7.33 7.13
CA PHE A 141 28.11 7.29 6.26
C PHE A 141 27.74 7.61 4.80
N LEU A 142 26.66 7.03 4.26
CA LEU A 142 26.17 7.36 2.90
C LEU A 142 25.85 8.84 2.73
N ARG A 143 25.26 9.49 3.75
CA ARG A 143 25.01 10.96 3.76
C ARG A 143 26.25 11.83 3.56
N LYS A 144 27.46 11.26 3.70
CA LYS A 144 28.75 11.93 3.57
C LYS A 144 29.59 11.37 2.40
N ALA A 145 29.07 10.37 1.68
CA ALA A 145 29.80 9.71 0.61
C ALA A 145 29.80 10.58 -0.67
N PRO A 146 30.96 10.73 -1.36
CA PRO A 146 31.01 11.36 -2.66
C PRO A 146 30.03 10.71 -3.64
N GLY A 147 29.26 11.53 -4.37
CA GLY A 147 28.24 11.06 -5.31
C GLY A 147 26.86 10.82 -4.72
N VAL A 148 26.68 10.85 -3.39
CA VAL A 148 25.35 10.80 -2.76
C VAL A 148 24.79 12.22 -2.61
N LYS A 149 23.51 12.40 -2.94
CA LYS A 149 22.76 13.66 -2.86
C LYS A 149 21.83 13.71 -1.65
N TYR A 150 21.07 12.65 -1.39
CA TYR A 150 20.13 12.53 -0.26
C TYR A 150 20.07 11.10 0.28
N VAL A 151 19.75 10.94 1.58
CA VAL A 151 19.43 9.66 2.23
C VAL A 151 18.26 9.85 3.20
N GLU A 152 17.08 9.39 2.78
CA GLU A 152 15.81 9.48 3.53
C GLU A 152 15.35 8.10 4.03
N ARG A 153 14.48 8.05 5.04
CA ARG A 153 13.97 6.82 5.68
C ARG A 153 12.51 6.56 5.27
N ASP A 154 12.16 5.32 5.01
CA ASP A 154 10.86 4.94 4.41
C ASP A 154 9.63 5.10 5.37
N THR A 155 8.40 5.27 4.84
CA THR A 155 7.18 5.72 5.55
C THR A 155 5.85 5.16 4.97
N LYS A 156 4.79 5.01 5.81
CA LYS A 156 3.49 4.33 5.53
C LYS A 156 2.32 5.28 5.08
N ILE A 157 1.12 4.72 4.74
CA ILE A 157 0.02 5.36 3.94
C ILE A 157 -1.45 4.84 4.28
N GLN A 158 -2.56 5.59 3.96
CA GLN A 158 -4.01 5.25 4.17
C GLN A 158 -5.06 5.68 3.04
N LYS A 159 -6.41 5.56 3.27
CA LYS A 159 -7.47 5.03 2.33
C LYS A 159 -8.95 5.60 2.43
N LEU A 160 -9.72 5.97 1.36
CA LEU A 160 -11.18 6.45 1.30
C LEU A 160 -11.80 6.55 -0.16
N THR A 161 -13.10 6.64 -0.63
CA THR A 161 -14.54 6.29 -0.27
C THR A 161 -15.55 6.48 -1.48
N THR A 162 -16.80 5.91 -1.50
CA THR A 162 -17.65 5.56 -2.71
C THR A 162 -19.07 6.21 -2.96
N HIS A 163 -19.25 7.51 -3.24
CA HIS A 163 -20.46 8.02 -3.97
C HIS A 163 -20.23 9.38 -4.62
N THR A 164 -20.33 9.49 -5.95
CA THR A 164 -19.91 10.72 -6.64
C THR A 164 -20.47 10.98 -8.06
N PRO A 165 -20.67 10.00 -8.97
CA PRO A 165 -20.99 10.29 -10.39
C PRO A 165 -22.27 11.11 -10.63
N GLN A 166 -23.33 10.84 -9.88
CA GLN A 166 -24.60 11.57 -10.01
C GLN A 166 -24.52 12.99 -9.42
N PHE A 167 -23.82 13.14 -8.29
CA PHE A 167 -23.60 14.43 -7.62
C PHE A 167 -22.83 15.42 -8.51
N LEU A 168 -21.87 14.91 -9.30
CA LEU A 168 -21.11 15.70 -10.28
C LEU A 168 -21.81 15.87 -11.65
N GLY A 169 -23.04 15.38 -11.83
CA GLY A 169 -23.78 15.54 -13.08
C GLY A 169 -23.20 14.80 -14.30
N LEU A 170 -22.26 13.87 -14.11
CA LEU A 170 -21.58 13.17 -15.22
C LEU A 170 -22.57 12.44 -16.13
N THR A 171 -23.65 11.91 -15.55
CA THR A 171 -24.74 11.21 -16.25
C THR A 171 -25.45 12.04 -17.30
N THR A 172 -25.47 13.37 -17.17
CA THR A 172 -26.24 14.28 -18.05
C THR A 172 -25.36 15.24 -18.84
N ALA A 173 -24.13 15.51 -18.40
CA ALA A 173 -23.20 16.41 -19.10
C ALA A 173 -22.06 15.69 -19.83
N VAL A 174 -21.33 14.80 -19.14
CA VAL A 174 -20.03 14.27 -19.62
C VAL A 174 -20.16 12.92 -20.32
N TRP A 175 -20.99 12.01 -19.82
CA TRP A 175 -21.20 10.72 -20.48
C TRP A 175 -21.83 10.85 -21.88
N PRO A 176 -22.84 11.73 -22.13
CA PRO A 176 -23.41 11.87 -23.46
C PRO A 176 -22.41 12.22 -24.56
N THR A 177 -21.40 13.07 -24.29
CA THR A 177 -20.39 13.45 -25.30
C THR A 177 -19.44 12.31 -25.66
N GLY A 178 -19.22 11.33 -24.77
CA GLY A 178 -18.52 10.08 -25.07
C GLY A 178 -19.37 9.03 -25.80
N GLY A 179 -20.69 9.20 -25.87
CA GLY A 179 -21.64 8.17 -26.35
C GLY A 179 -22.31 7.37 -25.24
N GLY A 180 -22.48 7.96 -24.06
CA GLY A 180 -23.17 7.37 -22.90
C GLY A 180 -22.24 6.59 -21.96
N PHE A 181 -22.81 6.03 -20.90
CA PHE A 181 -22.08 5.19 -19.94
C PHE A 181 -21.47 3.94 -20.62
N ASP A 182 -22.03 3.51 -21.75
CA ASP A 182 -21.56 2.39 -22.56
C ASP A 182 -20.30 2.68 -23.40
N ARG A 183 -19.77 3.91 -23.37
CA ARG A 183 -18.42 4.21 -23.91
C ARG A 183 -17.60 5.18 -23.05
N ALA A 184 -18.11 5.60 -21.89
CA ALA A 184 -17.44 6.57 -21.03
C ALA A 184 -16.10 6.02 -20.50
N GLY A 185 -15.01 6.48 -21.11
CA GLY A 185 -13.64 6.06 -20.85
C GLY A 185 -13.16 4.83 -21.63
N GLU A 186 -13.89 4.35 -22.65
CA GLU A 186 -13.40 3.23 -23.48
C GLU A 186 -12.01 3.54 -24.08
N ASP A 187 -11.19 2.50 -24.22
CA ASP A 187 -9.77 2.53 -24.64
C ASP A 187 -8.79 3.34 -23.76
N VAL A 188 -9.25 4.00 -22.68
CA VAL A 188 -8.39 4.64 -21.66
C VAL A 188 -8.01 3.63 -20.57
N VAL A 189 -6.72 3.56 -20.22
CA VAL A 189 -6.22 2.72 -19.11
C VAL A 189 -5.90 3.56 -17.88
N ILE A 190 -6.51 3.20 -16.75
CA ILE A 190 -6.23 3.81 -15.44
C ILE A 190 -5.37 2.84 -14.61
N GLY A 191 -4.17 3.27 -14.28
CA GLY A 191 -3.25 2.63 -13.35
C GLY A 191 -3.58 2.98 -11.90
N PHE A 192 -3.77 1.97 -11.05
CA PHE A 192 -4.07 2.10 -9.62
C PHE A 192 -2.89 1.60 -8.79
N VAL A 193 -2.23 2.53 -8.07
CA VAL A 193 -1.11 2.24 -7.17
C VAL A 193 -1.64 2.14 -5.74
N ASP A 194 -2.02 0.93 -5.30
CA ASP A 194 -2.90 0.73 -4.13
C ASP A 194 -2.75 -0.67 -3.47
N SER A 195 -3.78 -1.20 -2.78
CA SER A 195 -3.77 -2.51 -2.09
C SER A 195 -4.07 -3.73 -2.96
N GLY A 196 -4.28 -3.54 -4.26
CA GLY A 196 -4.57 -4.59 -5.24
C GLY A 196 -5.99 -4.54 -5.79
N ILE A 197 -6.48 -5.67 -6.29
CA ILE A 197 -7.82 -5.82 -6.85
C ILE A 197 -8.46 -7.15 -6.42
N TYR A 198 -9.77 -7.15 -6.16
CA TYR A 198 -10.57 -8.36 -6.07
C TYR A 198 -11.32 -8.57 -7.39
N PRO A 199 -10.78 -9.37 -8.34
CA PRO A 199 -11.22 -9.37 -9.74
C PRO A 199 -12.61 -9.98 -9.96
N GLU A 200 -13.11 -10.77 -9.01
CA GLU A 200 -14.43 -11.40 -9.06
C GLU A 200 -15.57 -10.43 -8.69
N HIS A 201 -15.25 -9.22 -8.22
CA HIS A 201 -16.28 -8.25 -7.85
C HIS A 201 -17.12 -7.80 -9.06
N PRO A 202 -18.47 -7.70 -8.96
CA PRO A 202 -19.33 -7.36 -10.10
C PRO A 202 -18.98 -6.06 -10.84
N SER A 203 -18.36 -5.09 -10.16
CA SER A 203 -17.83 -3.85 -10.77
C SER A 203 -16.76 -4.07 -11.83
N PHE A 204 -16.14 -5.25 -11.89
CA PHE A 204 -15.05 -5.59 -12.83
C PHE A 204 -15.40 -6.77 -13.75
N SER A 205 -16.61 -7.32 -13.65
CA SER A 205 -17.03 -8.48 -14.44
C SER A 205 -17.29 -8.09 -15.91
N THR A 206 -16.88 -8.96 -16.83
CA THR A 206 -17.11 -8.82 -18.28
C THR A 206 -18.23 -9.71 -18.82
N HIS A 207 -18.89 -10.51 -17.97
CA HIS A 207 -19.93 -11.46 -18.39
C HIS A 207 -21.27 -10.84 -18.83
N ARG A 208 -21.42 -9.51 -18.74
CA ARG A 208 -22.66 -8.77 -19.06
C ARG A 208 -22.41 -7.40 -19.71
N THR A 209 -21.21 -7.19 -20.23
CA THR A 209 -20.84 -6.03 -21.04
C THR A 209 -20.60 -6.48 -22.47
N ASP A 210 -20.50 -5.55 -23.42
CA ASP A 210 -19.96 -5.90 -24.73
C ASP A 210 -18.50 -6.41 -24.58
N PRO A 211 -17.99 -7.19 -25.55
CA PRO A 211 -16.59 -7.58 -25.57
C PRO A 211 -15.67 -6.35 -25.65
N TYR A 212 -14.76 -6.23 -24.68
CA TYR A 212 -13.75 -5.19 -24.66
C TYR A 212 -12.73 -5.37 -25.79
N GLY A 213 -12.42 -4.29 -26.52
CA GLY A 213 -11.42 -4.28 -27.58
C GLY A 213 -9.98 -4.43 -27.05
N PRO A 214 -9.01 -4.79 -27.91
CA PRO A 214 -7.59 -4.75 -27.57
C PRO A 214 -7.16 -3.29 -27.33
N VAL A 215 -6.17 -3.07 -26.46
CA VAL A 215 -5.57 -1.74 -26.22
C VAL A 215 -4.09 -1.80 -26.60
N PRO A 216 -3.71 -1.57 -27.87
CA PRO A 216 -2.38 -1.92 -28.38
C PRO A 216 -1.21 -1.11 -27.78
N ARG A 217 -1.49 0.04 -27.16
CA ARG A 217 -0.48 0.86 -26.45
C ARG A 217 -0.09 0.26 -25.10
N TYR A 218 -1.03 -0.43 -24.45
CA TYR A 218 -0.82 -0.99 -23.11
C TYR A 218 -0.09 -2.34 -23.19
N LYS A 219 1.05 -2.44 -22.51
CA LYS A 219 2.00 -3.56 -22.56
C LYS A 219 2.14 -4.30 -21.23
N GLY A 220 1.49 -3.81 -20.17
CA GLY A 220 1.63 -4.35 -18.83
C GLY A 220 1.10 -5.77 -18.67
N LYS A 221 1.78 -6.54 -17.81
CA LYS A 221 1.49 -7.97 -17.59
C LYS A 221 0.32 -8.21 -16.63
N CYS A 222 -0.20 -9.42 -16.70
CA CYS A 222 -1.19 -9.96 -15.79
C CYS A 222 -0.60 -11.14 -15.03
N GLU A 223 -0.39 -11.01 -13.72
CA GLU A 223 0.00 -12.13 -12.88
C GLU A 223 -1.12 -13.19 -12.80
N ILE A 224 -0.74 -14.39 -12.37
CA ILE A 224 -1.62 -15.52 -12.14
C ILE A 224 -1.79 -15.68 -10.63
N ASP A 225 -3.02 -15.87 -10.17
CA ASP A 225 -3.33 -16.18 -8.79
C ASP A 225 -2.72 -17.54 -8.41
N PRO A 226 -1.80 -17.62 -7.43
CA PRO A 226 -1.21 -18.88 -7.01
C PRO A 226 -2.25 -19.87 -6.47
N VAL A 227 -3.40 -19.40 -5.98
CA VAL A 227 -4.47 -20.27 -5.42
C VAL A 227 -5.37 -20.82 -6.51
N THR A 228 -6.03 -19.96 -7.31
CA THR A 228 -6.98 -20.42 -8.34
C THR A 228 -6.35 -20.76 -9.69
N GLN A 229 -5.06 -20.47 -9.90
CA GLN A 229 -4.34 -20.65 -11.16
C GLN A 229 -4.98 -19.91 -12.35
N ARG A 230 -5.66 -18.79 -12.07
CA ARG A 230 -6.30 -17.90 -13.05
C ARG A 230 -5.55 -16.57 -13.16
N SER A 231 -5.60 -15.95 -14.33
CA SER A 231 -5.14 -14.56 -14.46
C SER A 231 -6.09 -13.62 -13.71
N PHE A 232 -5.54 -12.56 -13.12
CA PHE A 232 -6.33 -11.45 -12.56
C PHE A 232 -7.02 -10.59 -13.63
N CYS A 233 -6.62 -10.73 -14.90
CA CYS A 233 -7.14 -9.96 -16.02
C CYS A 233 -8.31 -10.66 -16.74
N ASN A 234 -9.23 -9.85 -17.26
CA ASN A 234 -10.48 -10.33 -17.87
C ASN A 234 -10.99 -9.44 -19.03
N GLY A 235 -10.19 -8.48 -19.49
CA GLY A 235 -10.53 -7.49 -20.52
C GLY A 235 -10.97 -6.12 -19.95
N LYS A 236 -11.64 -6.13 -18.80
CA LYS A 236 -11.91 -4.93 -17.99
C LYS A 236 -10.68 -4.58 -17.15
N ILE A 237 -10.16 -5.58 -16.44
CA ILE A 237 -8.81 -5.57 -15.89
C ILE A 237 -7.88 -6.03 -17.02
N VAL A 238 -6.92 -5.17 -17.38
CA VAL A 238 -5.95 -5.37 -18.48
C VAL A 238 -4.51 -5.59 -18.00
N GLY A 239 -4.20 -5.24 -16.75
CA GLY A 239 -2.95 -5.58 -16.09
C GLY A 239 -3.11 -5.68 -14.58
N ALA A 240 -2.29 -6.53 -13.95
CA ALA A 240 -2.35 -6.77 -12.51
C ALA A 240 -1.01 -7.31 -12.02
N GLN A 241 -0.36 -6.56 -11.13
CA GLN A 241 1.01 -6.79 -10.66
C GLN A 241 1.17 -6.45 -9.16
N HIS A 242 2.19 -6.99 -8.49
CA HIS A 242 2.49 -6.63 -7.10
C HIS A 242 3.98 -6.34 -6.83
N PHE A 243 4.21 -5.49 -5.82
CA PHE A 243 5.51 -4.96 -5.43
C PHE A 243 5.63 -5.03 -3.90
N ALA A 244 6.48 -5.94 -3.42
CA ALA A 244 6.63 -6.22 -1.99
C ALA A 244 8.09 -6.43 -1.56
N LYS A 245 9.09 -6.18 -2.43
CA LYS A 245 10.47 -6.59 -2.12
C LYS A 245 11.06 -5.80 -0.97
N ALA A 246 10.72 -4.51 -0.85
CA ALA A 246 11.15 -3.73 0.32
C ALA A 246 10.43 -4.19 1.59
N ALA A 247 9.13 -4.48 1.52
CA ALA A 247 8.39 -5.07 2.64
C ALA A 247 8.93 -6.43 3.11
N ILE A 248 9.34 -7.30 2.18
CA ILE A 248 9.91 -8.63 2.45
C ILE A 248 11.30 -8.49 3.10
N ALA A 249 12.21 -7.71 2.51
CA ALA A 249 13.56 -7.52 3.04
C ALA A 249 13.59 -6.77 4.38
N ALA A 250 12.64 -5.86 4.61
CA ALA A 250 12.44 -5.20 5.90
C ALA A 250 11.82 -6.11 6.98
N GLY A 251 11.49 -7.37 6.66
CA GLY A 251 10.84 -8.31 7.58
C GLY A 251 9.42 -7.91 7.98
N ALA A 252 8.77 -7.04 7.21
CA ALA A 252 7.43 -6.51 7.51
C ALA A 252 6.30 -7.29 6.82
N PHE A 253 6.59 -7.92 5.68
CA PHE A 253 5.64 -8.74 4.93
C PHE A 253 5.38 -10.08 5.63
N ASN A 254 4.11 -10.42 5.87
CA ASN A 254 3.73 -11.68 6.49
C ASN A 254 2.91 -12.58 5.53
N PRO A 255 3.49 -13.65 4.96
CA PRO A 255 2.81 -14.51 3.98
C PRO A 255 1.60 -15.27 4.53
N ASP A 256 1.45 -15.40 5.85
CA ASP A 256 0.28 -16.07 6.46
C ASP A 256 -1.01 -15.23 6.37
N VAL A 257 -0.88 -13.92 6.13
CA VAL A 257 -2.00 -12.95 6.13
C VAL A 257 -1.97 -11.94 4.98
N GLU A 258 -0.89 -11.88 4.21
CA GLU A 258 -0.70 -10.93 3.10
C GLU A 258 -0.38 -11.66 1.79
N PHE A 259 -1.16 -11.37 0.75
CA PHE A 259 -1.02 -12.05 -0.54
C PHE A 259 0.16 -11.49 -1.36
N ALA A 260 1.14 -12.33 -1.66
CA ALA A 260 2.20 -12.11 -2.65
C ALA A 260 1.65 -12.29 -4.09
N SER A 261 0.60 -11.53 -4.39
CA SER A 261 -0.10 -11.46 -5.66
C SER A 261 -0.92 -10.16 -5.69
N PRO A 262 -1.49 -9.74 -6.84
CA PRO A 262 -2.30 -8.52 -6.97
C PRO A 262 -3.64 -8.58 -6.21
N LEU A 263 -3.97 -9.70 -5.55
CA LEU A 263 -5.20 -9.87 -4.79
C LEU A 263 -5.32 -8.85 -3.66
N ASP A 264 -6.44 -8.13 -3.63
CA ASP A 264 -6.74 -7.15 -2.57
C ASP A 264 -7.09 -7.84 -1.25
N GLY A 265 -6.16 -7.83 -0.29
CA GLY A 265 -6.35 -8.39 1.06
C GLY A 265 -6.99 -7.42 2.07
N ASP A 266 -7.44 -6.25 1.60
CA ASP A 266 -7.87 -5.12 2.43
C ASP A 266 -9.20 -4.52 1.95
N GLY A 267 -9.34 -4.37 0.63
CA GLY A 267 -10.55 -3.90 -0.05
C GLY A 267 -10.44 -2.49 -0.63
N HIS A 268 -9.41 -1.71 -0.27
CA HIS A 268 -9.32 -0.32 -0.72
C HIS A 268 -8.99 -0.15 -2.21
N GLY A 269 -7.99 -0.84 -2.74
CA GLY A 269 -7.67 -0.77 -4.17
C GLY A 269 -8.86 -1.16 -5.04
N SER A 270 -9.63 -2.17 -4.61
CA SER A 270 -10.92 -2.54 -5.20
C SER A 270 -11.98 -1.45 -5.07
N HIS A 271 -12.00 -0.72 -3.95
CA HIS A 271 -12.89 0.42 -3.74
C HIS A 271 -12.56 1.57 -4.70
N ILE A 272 -11.28 1.95 -4.82
CA ILE A 272 -10.78 3.01 -5.71
C ILE A 272 -11.00 2.67 -7.18
N ALA A 273 -10.63 1.46 -7.60
CA ALA A 273 -10.86 0.98 -8.97
C ALA A 273 -12.36 0.99 -9.32
N ALA A 274 -13.25 0.68 -8.36
CA ALA A 274 -14.70 0.78 -8.54
C ALA A 274 -15.22 2.23 -8.62
N ILE A 275 -14.60 3.19 -7.91
CA ILE A 275 -14.95 4.63 -7.97
C ILE A 275 -14.58 5.23 -9.33
N ALA A 276 -13.36 4.97 -9.80
CA ALA A 276 -12.88 5.53 -11.06
C ALA A 276 -13.49 4.81 -12.26
N ALA A 277 -13.38 3.48 -12.32
CA ALA A 277 -13.62 2.69 -13.52
C ALA A 277 -14.66 1.56 -13.35
N GLY A 278 -15.33 1.44 -12.21
CA GLY A 278 -16.32 0.39 -11.98
C GLY A 278 -17.47 0.39 -12.99
N ASN A 279 -17.92 -0.79 -13.42
CA ASN A 279 -19.08 -0.96 -14.29
C ASN A 279 -20.32 -0.19 -13.78
N ASN A 280 -21.14 0.33 -14.70
CA ASN A 280 -22.37 1.03 -14.35
C ASN A 280 -23.47 0.07 -13.87
N GLY A 281 -24.38 0.56 -13.04
CA GLY A 281 -25.63 -0.11 -12.70
C GLY A 281 -25.54 -1.23 -11.65
N ILE A 282 -24.37 -1.41 -11.02
CA ILE A 282 -24.08 -2.51 -10.08
C ILE A 282 -24.86 -2.31 -8.76
N PRO A 283 -25.77 -3.24 -8.35
CA PRO A 283 -26.54 -3.08 -7.12
C PRO A 283 -25.66 -3.10 -5.86
N VAL A 284 -25.68 -2.02 -5.08
CA VAL A 284 -24.94 -1.91 -3.82
C VAL A 284 -25.75 -2.59 -2.73
N ARG A 285 -25.24 -3.68 -2.16
CA ARG A 285 -25.93 -4.47 -1.13
C ARG A 285 -25.06 -4.66 0.11
N MET A 286 -25.58 -4.29 1.28
CA MET A 286 -24.90 -4.45 2.57
C MET A 286 -25.85 -5.09 3.58
N HIS A 287 -25.45 -6.22 4.17
CA HIS A 287 -26.22 -6.99 5.15
C HIS A 287 -27.71 -7.23 4.79
N GLY A 288 -28.00 -7.49 3.50
CA GLY A 288 -29.36 -7.76 3.00
C GLY A 288 -30.17 -6.53 2.61
N TYR A 289 -29.65 -5.31 2.77
CA TYR A 289 -30.29 -4.07 2.30
C TYR A 289 -29.64 -3.57 1.01
N GLU A 290 -30.44 -3.05 0.09
CA GLU A 290 -29.97 -2.44 -1.16
C GLU A 290 -29.92 -0.90 -1.03
N PHE A 291 -28.81 -0.31 -1.47
CA PHE A 291 -28.48 1.12 -1.33
C PHE A 291 -28.43 1.84 -2.69
N GLY A 292 -29.20 1.34 -3.66
CA GLY A 292 -29.20 1.79 -5.04
C GLY A 292 -28.12 1.11 -5.89
N LYS A 293 -27.72 1.77 -6.97
CA LYS A 293 -26.73 1.26 -7.94
C LYS A 293 -25.47 2.11 -7.94
N ALA A 294 -24.32 1.46 -7.90
CA ALA A 294 -23.01 2.06 -8.10
C ALA A 294 -22.67 2.15 -9.59
N SER A 295 -21.71 3.03 -9.87
CA SER A 295 -21.04 3.20 -11.15
C SER A 295 -19.68 3.84 -10.86
N GLY A 296 -18.67 3.55 -11.66
CA GLY A 296 -17.48 4.39 -11.74
C GLY A 296 -17.76 5.71 -12.44
N MET A 297 -16.80 6.63 -12.40
CA MET A 297 -16.80 7.87 -13.19
C MET A 297 -16.67 7.61 -14.68
N ALA A 298 -15.89 6.59 -15.06
CA ALA A 298 -15.64 6.14 -16.42
C ALA A 298 -15.92 4.63 -16.56
N PRO A 299 -17.20 4.21 -16.65
CA PRO A 299 -17.59 2.79 -16.55
C PRO A 299 -17.00 1.84 -17.59
N ARG A 300 -16.40 2.33 -18.69
CA ARG A 300 -15.75 1.51 -19.73
C ARG A 300 -14.21 1.64 -19.72
N ALA A 301 -13.65 2.51 -18.89
CA ALA A 301 -12.19 2.59 -18.69
C ALA A 301 -11.58 1.28 -18.22
N ARG A 302 -10.38 0.97 -18.70
CA ARG A 302 -9.64 -0.23 -18.35
C ARG A 302 -8.86 -0.04 -17.06
N ILE A 303 -8.64 -1.15 -16.37
CA ILE A 303 -8.06 -1.18 -15.03
C ILE A 303 -6.69 -1.87 -15.10
N ALA A 304 -5.63 -1.15 -14.75
CA ALA A 304 -4.29 -1.67 -14.53
C ALA A 304 -3.93 -1.54 -13.05
N VAL A 305 -3.50 -2.62 -12.40
CA VAL A 305 -3.38 -2.70 -10.94
C VAL A 305 -1.94 -2.93 -10.53
N TYR A 306 -1.42 -2.04 -9.67
CA TYR A 306 -0.06 -2.07 -9.15
C TYR A 306 -0.13 -2.09 -7.63
N LYS A 307 -0.10 -3.30 -7.07
CA LYS A 307 -0.26 -3.50 -5.63
C LYS A 307 1.04 -3.17 -4.90
N VAL A 308 0.96 -2.19 -4.00
CA VAL A 308 2.05 -1.69 -3.15
C VAL A 308 1.65 -1.57 -1.67
N LEU A 309 0.35 -1.64 -1.38
CA LEU A 309 -0.18 -1.60 -0.01
C LEU A 309 -0.62 -2.98 0.47
N TYR A 310 -0.34 -3.21 1.74
CA TYR A 310 -0.58 -4.44 2.49
C TYR A 310 -1.24 -4.08 3.83
N ARG A 311 -1.96 -5.05 4.42
CA ARG A 311 -2.94 -4.77 5.48
C ARG A 311 -2.29 -4.38 6.81
N LEU A 312 -1.14 -4.96 7.16
CA LEU A 312 -0.52 -4.73 8.48
C LEU A 312 0.35 -3.48 8.53
N PHE A 313 1.01 -3.12 7.43
CA PHE A 313 2.02 -2.06 7.41
C PHE A 313 1.78 -0.93 6.40
N GLY A 314 0.73 -0.98 5.57
CA GLY A 314 0.60 -0.06 4.44
C GLY A 314 1.59 -0.44 3.35
N GLY A 315 2.47 0.46 2.93
CA GLY A 315 3.49 0.19 1.91
C GLY A 315 4.80 0.88 2.24
N TYR A 316 5.81 0.57 1.45
CA TYR A 316 7.11 1.25 1.42
C TYR A 316 7.15 2.15 0.18
N VAL A 317 7.60 3.39 0.32
CA VAL A 317 7.80 4.35 -0.79
C VAL A 317 8.68 3.74 -1.89
N SER A 318 9.62 2.88 -1.52
CA SER A 318 10.43 2.10 -2.45
C SER A 318 9.62 1.11 -3.33
N ASP A 319 8.66 0.36 -2.77
CA ASP A 319 7.71 -0.45 -3.54
C ASP A 319 6.73 0.44 -4.35
N VAL A 320 6.32 1.60 -3.81
CA VAL A 320 5.46 2.59 -4.49
C VAL A 320 6.11 3.21 -5.73
N VAL A 321 7.39 3.60 -5.64
CA VAL A 321 8.15 4.15 -6.78
C VAL A 321 8.35 3.10 -7.88
N ALA A 322 8.64 1.85 -7.50
CA ALA A 322 8.75 0.75 -8.46
C ALA A 322 7.44 0.48 -9.23
N ALA A 323 6.29 0.63 -8.56
CA ALA A 323 4.99 0.53 -9.20
C ALA A 323 4.69 1.70 -10.16
N ILE A 324 5.08 2.93 -9.82
CA ILE A 324 4.93 4.10 -10.71
C ILE A 324 5.79 3.92 -11.97
N ASP A 325 7.05 3.50 -11.81
CA ASP A 325 7.98 3.21 -12.92
C ASP A 325 7.42 2.13 -13.86
N GLN A 326 6.92 1.02 -13.31
CA GLN A 326 6.29 -0.03 -14.11
C GLN A 326 4.98 0.44 -14.78
N ALA A 327 4.14 1.23 -14.11
CA ALA A 327 2.88 1.72 -14.69
C ALA A 327 3.10 2.64 -15.89
N VAL A 328 4.13 3.50 -15.83
CA VAL A 328 4.54 4.33 -16.97
C VAL A 328 5.10 3.46 -18.10
N GLN A 329 5.99 2.51 -17.80
CA GLN A 329 6.54 1.56 -18.79
C GLN A 329 5.45 0.70 -19.47
N ASP A 330 4.40 0.34 -18.73
CA ASP A 330 3.28 -0.44 -19.22
C ASP A 330 2.32 0.37 -20.13
N GLY A 331 2.41 1.70 -20.13
CA GLY A 331 1.60 2.59 -20.97
C GLY A 331 0.19 2.86 -20.43
N VAL A 332 0.04 3.24 -19.16
CA VAL A 332 -1.24 3.77 -18.62
C VAL A 332 -1.44 5.25 -19.01
N ASP A 333 -2.66 5.63 -19.40
CA ASP A 333 -2.98 7.03 -19.70
C ASP A 333 -3.13 7.88 -18.42
N ILE A 334 -3.59 7.25 -17.33
CA ILE A 334 -3.89 7.91 -16.04
C ILE A 334 -3.26 7.11 -14.89
N LEU A 335 -2.61 7.81 -13.96
CA LEU A 335 -2.16 7.27 -12.67
C LEU A 335 -3.02 7.81 -11.53
N ASN A 336 -3.80 6.94 -10.88
CA ASN A 336 -4.54 7.26 -9.67
C ASN A 336 -3.78 6.79 -8.43
N LEU A 337 -3.30 7.73 -7.64
CA LEU A 337 -2.62 7.51 -6.37
C LEU A 337 -3.50 7.96 -5.20
N SER A 338 -4.35 7.07 -4.70
CA SER A 338 -5.05 7.25 -3.41
C SER A 338 -4.10 6.99 -2.23
N VAL A 339 -2.85 7.46 -2.36
CA VAL A 339 -1.69 7.16 -1.53
C VAL A 339 -0.79 8.40 -1.36
N GLY A 340 -0.19 8.57 -0.18
CA GLY A 340 0.73 9.65 0.14
C GLY A 340 1.29 9.51 1.57
N PRO A 341 2.42 10.17 1.91
CA PRO A 341 3.10 9.96 3.18
C PRO A 341 2.22 10.23 4.42
N ASN A 342 2.41 9.46 5.50
CA ASN A 342 1.72 9.66 6.78
C ASN A 342 1.81 11.08 7.37
N SER A 343 2.84 11.85 7.03
CA SER A 343 3.09 13.20 7.54
C SER A 343 3.96 14.00 6.56
N PRO A 344 3.91 15.35 6.59
CA PRO A 344 4.90 16.18 5.91
C PRO A 344 6.34 15.77 6.30
N PRO A 345 7.33 15.83 5.39
CA PRO A 345 8.72 15.52 5.71
C PRO A 345 9.26 16.36 6.86
N THR A 346 9.76 15.69 7.91
CA THR A 346 10.37 16.35 9.09
C THR A 346 11.88 16.50 8.99
N ALA A 347 12.53 15.73 8.11
CA ALA A 347 13.99 15.69 7.93
C ALA A 347 14.53 16.64 6.86
N THR A 348 13.68 17.11 5.93
CA THR A 348 14.08 17.93 4.78
C THR A 348 13.32 19.26 4.72
N ARG A 349 13.96 20.31 4.21
CA ARG A 349 13.37 21.66 4.07
C ARG A 349 12.54 21.86 2.79
N THR A 350 12.48 20.84 1.93
CA THR A 350 11.91 20.88 0.57
C THR A 350 10.86 19.78 0.43
N THR A 351 9.58 20.17 0.35
CA THR A 351 8.44 19.24 0.35
C THR A 351 8.19 18.49 -0.96
N PHE A 352 8.85 18.87 -2.06
CA PHE A 352 8.53 18.43 -3.42
C PHE A 352 9.77 17.95 -4.23
N LEU A 353 10.80 17.43 -3.54
CA LEU A 353 12.03 16.90 -4.16
C LEU A 353 12.48 15.56 -3.55
N ASN A 354 11.59 14.88 -2.85
CA ASN A 354 11.82 13.51 -2.37
C ASN A 354 11.65 12.49 -3.53
N PRO A 355 12.09 11.22 -3.35
CA PRO A 355 11.99 10.18 -4.38
C PRO A 355 10.57 9.97 -4.95
N PHE A 356 9.53 10.08 -4.12
CA PHE A 356 8.15 9.88 -4.55
C PHE A 356 7.66 11.02 -5.46
N ASP A 357 7.83 12.28 -5.04
CA ASP A 357 7.46 13.45 -5.85
C ASP A 357 8.24 13.51 -7.18
N ALA A 358 9.51 13.08 -7.19
CA ALA A 358 10.33 12.98 -8.40
C ALA A 358 9.83 11.88 -9.38
N ALA A 359 9.34 10.75 -8.86
CA ALA A 359 8.69 9.74 -9.69
C ALA A 359 7.38 10.28 -10.31
N LEU A 360 6.59 11.05 -9.56
CA LEU A 360 5.38 11.68 -10.08
C LEU A 360 5.67 12.75 -11.14
N LEU A 361 6.75 13.54 -10.99
CA LEU A 361 7.18 14.49 -12.04
C LEU A 361 7.53 13.76 -13.33
N SER A 362 8.24 12.65 -13.21
CA SER A 362 8.70 11.87 -14.36
C SER A 362 7.53 11.16 -15.07
N ALA A 363 6.52 10.70 -14.33
CA ALA A 363 5.28 10.17 -14.90
C ALA A 363 4.51 11.23 -15.70
N VAL A 364 4.38 12.46 -15.17
CA VAL A 364 3.74 13.58 -15.87
C VAL A 364 4.52 14.00 -17.11
N LYS A 365 5.86 13.98 -17.07
CA LYS A 365 6.72 14.18 -18.24
C LYS A 365 6.54 13.10 -19.31
N ALA A 366 6.24 11.87 -18.92
CA ALA A 366 5.91 10.77 -19.83
C ALA A 366 4.45 10.80 -20.34
N GLY A 367 3.77 11.96 -20.24
CA GLY A 367 2.40 12.16 -20.73
C GLY A 367 1.29 11.60 -19.83
N VAL A 368 1.62 10.93 -18.72
CA VAL A 368 0.62 10.27 -17.85
C VAL A 368 -0.05 11.30 -16.95
N PHE A 369 -1.38 11.38 -16.98
CA PHE A 369 -2.12 12.26 -16.07
C PHE A 369 -2.14 11.68 -14.65
N VAL A 370 -1.55 12.41 -13.70
CA VAL A 370 -1.45 11.97 -12.30
C VAL A 370 -2.48 12.67 -11.41
N ALA A 371 -3.30 11.88 -10.72
CA ALA A 371 -4.18 12.33 -9.64
C ALA A 371 -3.75 11.72 -8.29
N GLN A 372 -3.55 12.54 -7.26
CA GLN A 372 -3.16 12.09 -5.92
C GLN A 372 -4.09 12.66 -4.84
N ALA A 373 -4.43 11.86 -3.83
CA ALA A 373 -5.14 12.34 -2.65
C ALA A 373 -4.31 13.35 -1.82
N ALA A 374 -4.92 14.45 -1.38
CA ALA A 374 -4.30 15.50 -0.57
C ALA A 374 -3.80 15.02 0.83
N GLY A 375 -4.37 13.92 1.33
CA GLY A 375 -4.12 13.37 2.65
C GLY A 375 -5.15 13.79 3.71
N ASN A 376 -5.31 12.93 4.71
CA ASN A 376 -6.39 13.03 5.71
C ASN A 376 -5.97 13.71 7.03
N GLY A 377 -4.79 14.34 7.10
CA GLY A 377 -4.22 14.91 8.34
C GLY A 377 -4.91 16.17 8.89
N GLY A 378 -6.00 16.63 8.27
CA GLY A 378 -6.72 17.85 8.65
C GLY A 378 -7.41 17.79 10.03
N PRO A 379 -8.07 18.87 10.47
CA PRO A 379 -8.44 20.07 9.70
C PRO A 379 -7.46 21.25 9.83
N PHE A 380 -6.32 21.08 10.49
CA PHE A 380 -5.41 22.18 10.79
C PHE A 380 -4.64 22.69 9.55
N PRO A 381 -4.12 23.93 9.54
CA PRO A 381 -3.28 24.42 8.46
C PRO A 381 -2.00 23.57 8.29
N LYS A 382 -1.54 23.42 7.05
CA LYS A 382 -0.29 22.72 6.66
C LYS A 382 -0.27 21.19 6.91
N THR A 383 -1.43 20.54 6.98
CA THR A 383 -1.56 19.07 7.13
C THR A 383 -1.69 18.31 5.80
N LEU A 384 -1.54 19.02 4.68
CA LEU A 384 -1.40 18.47 3.33
C LEU A 384 -0.18 17.53 3.26
N VAL A 385 -0.24 16.47 2.45
CA VAL A 385 0.93 15.58 2.19
C VAL A 385 1.22 15.34 0.70
N SER A 386 0.42 15.94 -0.18
CA SER A 386 0.61 15.97 -1.64
C SER A 386 0.91 17.42 -2.02
N PHE A 387 2.17 17.72 -2.38
CA PHE A 387 2.66 19.10 -2.58
C PHE A 387 3.09 19.42 -4.01
N SER A 388 3.21 18.40 -4.86
CA SER A 388 3.80 18.52 -6.19
C SER A 388 2.97 19.42 -7.13
N PRO A 389 3.54 20.47 -7.73
CA PRO A 389 2.79 21.39 -8.60
C PRO A 389 2.47 20.82 -9.99
N TRP A 390 3.00 19.65 -10.33
CA TRP A 390 2.77 18.94 -11.61
C TRP A 390 1.63 17.93 -11.57
N ILE A 391 1.05 17.62 -10.40
CA ILE A 391 -0.03 16.62 -10.25
C ILE A 391 -1.36 17.26 -9.86
N THR A 392 -2.46 16.55 -10.14
CA THR A 392 -3.78 16.93 -9.62
C THR A 392 -3.93 16.44 -8.18
N THR A 393 -3.66 17.33 -7.22
CA THR A 393 -3.90 17.07 -5.79
C THR A 393 -5.41 17.22 -5.47
N VAL A 394 -6.04 16.14 -5.01
CA VAL A 394 -7.49 16.03 -4.80
C VAL A 394 -7.84 16.08 -3.31
N ALA A 395 -8.64 17.07 -2.90
CA ALA A 395 -9.20 17.17 -1.55
C ALA A 395 -10.57 16.48 -1.44
N ALA A 396 -10.91 15.98 -0.25
CA ALA A 396 -12.20 15.35 0.01
C ALA A 396 -13.32 16.39 0.27
N GLY A 397 -14.33 16.42 -0.61
CA GLY A 397 -15.59 17.12 -0.38
C GLY A 397 -16.66 16.23 0.28
N VAL A 398 -17.72 16.85 0.80
CA VAL A 398 -18.93 16.15 1.26
C VAL A 398 -20.02 16.30 0.21
N ASP A 399 -20.71 15.21 -0.11
CA ASP A 399 -21.84 15.17 -1.06
C ASP A 399 -23.17 15.61 -0.38
N ASP A 400 -24.28 15.47 -1.09
CA ASP A 400 -25.62 15.70 -0.55
C ASP A 400 -26.19 14.49 0.23
N ARG A 401 -25.50 13.33 0.21
CA ARG A 401 -26.01 12.06 0.75
C ARG A 401 -25.89 12.02 2.27
N ARG A 402 -27.03 11.84 2.95
CA ARG A 402 -27.08 11.67 4.40
C ARG A 402 -27.73 10.34 4.79
N TYR A 403 -26.92 9.40 5.29
CA TYR A 403 -27.40 8.15 5.91
C TYR A 403 -28.05 8.43 7.27
N LYS A 404 -29.31 8.92 7.23
CA LYS A 404 -30.15 9.15 8.41
C LYS A 404 -30.54 7.81 9.05
N ASN A 405 -30.06 7.53 10.25
CA ASN A 405 -30.55 6.44 11.09
C ASN A 405 -31.26 7.00 12.33
N HIS A 406 -31.98 6.14 13.07
CA HIS A 406 -32.74 6.54 14.26
C HIS A 406 -32.43 5.63 15.43
N LEU A 407 -32.01 6.23 16.54
CA LEU A 407 -31.88 5.57 17.83
C LEU A 407 -33.23 5.62 18.54
N ILE A 408 -33.77 4.45 18.93
CA ILE A 408 -35.03 4.33 19.64
C ILE A 408 -34.71 4.05 21.11
N LEU A 409 -35.00 5.03 21.98
CA LEU A 409 -34.88 4.88 23.42
C LEU A 409 -36.04 4.03 23.96
N GLY A 410 -35.84 3.36 25.11
CA GLY A 410 -36.86 2.55 25.78
C GLY A 410 -38.15 3.29 26.19
N ASN A 411 -38.16 4.62 26.14
CA ASN A 411 -39.37 5.46 26.31
C ASN A 411 -40.05 5.83 24.96
N GLY A 412 -39.71 5.16 23.86
CA GLY A 412 -40.23 5.41 22.52
C GLY A 412 -39.69 6.66 21.82
N LYS A 413 -38.87 7.49 22.49
CA LYS A 413 -38.29 8.70 21.88
C LYS A 413 -37.31 8.30 20.78
N ARG A 414 -37.58 8.77 19.56
CA ARG A 414 -36.71 8.64 18.39
C ARG A 414 -35.73 9.81 18.34
N ILE A 415 -34.43 9.51 18.29
CA ILE A 415 -33.36 10.49 18.09
C ILE A 415 -32.77 10.22 16.71
N ALA A 416 -32.75 11.25 15.84
CA ALA A 416 -32.10 11.16 14.54
C ALA A 416 -30.58 11.18 14.73
N GLY A 417 -29.88 10.30 14.01
CA GLY A 417 -28.42 10.21 13.98
C GLY A 417 -27.90 9.91 12.59
N LEU A 418 -26.57 9.86 12.46
CA LEU A 418 -25.88 9.45 11.23
C LEU A 418 -25.27 8.07 11.45
N GLY A 419 -25.40 7.18 10.46
CA GLY A 419 -24.75 5.87 10.50
C GLY A 419 -25.29 4.88 9.49
N VAL A 420 -24.44 3.94 9.08
CA VAL A 420 -24.74 2.87 8.10
C VAL A 420 -25.27 1.58 8.78
N SER A 421 -25.51 1.63 10.10
CA SER A 421 -26.07 0.52 10.87
C SER A 421 -27.53 0.22 10.49
N ARG A 422 -28.04 -0.95 10.91
CA ARG A 422 -29.42 -1.38 10.61
C ARG A 422 -30.44 -0.32 11.07
N LYS A 423 -31.56 -0.20 10.34
CA LYS A 423 -32.64 0.81 10.53
C LYS A 423 -33.28 0.84 11.93
N PHE A 424 -33.01 -0.15 12.77
CA PHE A 424 -33.54 -0.25 14.13
C PHE A 424 -32.45 -0.76 15.07
N ILE A 425 -32.08 0.07 16.06
CA ILE A 425 -31.34 -0.34 17.25
C ILE A 425 -32.28 -0.08 18.43
N TRP A 426 -32.75 -1.17 19.05
CA TRP A 426 -33.58 -1.12 20.25
C TRP A 426 -32.66 -1.11 21.47
N ILE A 427 -32.61 0.01 22.20
CA ILE A 427 -31.87 0.11 23.45
C ILE A 427 -32.85 -0.11 24.61
N PHE A 428 -33.02 -1.37 24.99
CA PHE A 428 -33.51 -1.71 26.33
C PHE A 428 -32.43 -1.42 27.38
N GLY A 429 -32.85 -1.23 28.63
CA GLY A 429 -32.07 -0.50 29.63
C GLY A 429 -30.70 -1.09 29.99
N ALA A 430 -29.70 -0.22 30.02
CA ALA A 430 -28.55 -0.29 30.92
C ALA A 430 -27.66 -1.55 30.93
N TYR A 431 -27.43 -2.21 29.79
CA TYR A 431 -26.20 -3.02 29.60
C TYR A 431 -25.67 -2.95 28.17
N CYS A 432 -24.58 -2.20 27.96
CA CYS A 432 -23.86 -2.18 26.70
C CYS A 432 -22.77 -3.25 26.72
N ILE A 433 -23.12 -4.49 26.31
CA ILE A 433 -22.14 -5.59 26.23
C ILE A 433 -21.32 -5.46 24.94
N THR A 434 -20.35 -4.54 24.94
CA THR A 434 -19.26 -4.51 23.97
C THR A 434 -18.27 -5.62 24.28
N ARG A 435 -18.58 -6.86 23.88
CA ARG A 435 -17.63 -7.98 23.92
C ARG A 435 -16.82 -8.07 22.63
N ASN A 436 -15.54 -7.74 22.75
CA ASN A 436 -14.41 -8.14 21.90
C ASN A 436 -14.64 -8.14 20.36
N ILE A 437 -14.31 -7.02 19.72
CA ILE A 437 -13.64 -7.06 18.41
C ILE A 437 -12.32 -6.29 18.56
N LEU A 438 -11.32 -7.02 19.02
CA LEU A 438 -9.91 -6.64 19.10
C LEU A 438 -9.13 -7.96 18.98
N HIS A 439 -8.14 -8.01 18.09
CA HIS A 439 -7.60 -9.22 17.44
C HIS A 439 -8.52 -9.89 16.41
N LEU A 440 -8.34 -9.50 15.14
CA LEU A 440 -8.02 -10.35 13.98
C LEU A 440 -7.79 -9.47 12.73
#